data_AF-A0A959MDQ3-F1
#
_entry.id   AF-A0A959MDQ3-F1
#
_cell.length_a   1.000
_cell.length_b   1.000
_cell.length_c   1.000
_cell.angle_alpha   90.00
_cell.angle_beta   90.00
_cell.angle_gamma   90.00
#
_symmetry.space_group_name_H-M   'P 1'
#
loop_
_entity.id
_entity.type
_entity.pdbx_description
1 polymer ?
#
loop_
_entity_poly.entity_id
_entity_poly.type
_entity_poly.pdbx_seq_one_letter_code
_entity_poly.pdbx_strand_id
1 'polypeptide(L)'
;DSIRFQYKQLTSNTGFNIYQLHNTSVPLQSYFPITIKASTAFPNKIVMHRFANGKNDYAKAEPVMYNKESGWYRASFREFGNFQLMVDTTAPVVTPLGFKDGMDCSKQKRIVFVVKDNTEEIKNFTATLDGNWLRFTNDKGTRFIYVFDEMCPAGEHELKITAEDQVGNITEKNYKFTR
;
A
#
# COMPACT_ATOMS: atom_id res chain seq x y z
N ASP A 1 -9.11 -18.87 -30.69
CA ASP A 1 -7.85 -19.26 -30.03
C ASP A 1 -8.08 -20.00 -28.74
N SER A 2 -7.30 -21.06 -28.53
CA SER A 2 -7.28 -21.82 -27.28
C SER A 2 -5.83 -21.89 -26.81
N ILE A 3 -5.54 -21.33 -25.65
CA ILE A 3 -4.21 -21.46 -25.04
C ILE A 3 -4.17 -22.72 -24.18
N ARG A 4 -3.05 -23.46 -24.22
CA ARG A 4 -2.81 -24.53 -23.26
C ARG A 4 -2.40 -23.91 -21.92
N PHE A 5 -3.39 -23.61 -21.10
CA PHE A 5 -3.15 -23.07 -19.76
C PHE A 5 -2.30 -24.03 -18.93
N GLN A 6 -1.38 -23.49 -18.14
CA GLN A 6 -0.49 -24.26 -17.29
C GLN A 6 -0.68 -23.79 -15.85
N TYR A 7 -0.80 -24.75 -14.95
CA TYR A 7 -0.99 -24.51 -13.53
C TYR A 7 -0.03 -25.40 -12.74
N LYS A 8 0.61 -24.83 -11.71
CA LYS A 8 1.38 -25.59 -10.72
C LYS A 8 1.13 -25.04 -9.32
N GLN A 9 1.04 -25.95 -8.36
CA GLN A 9 1.09 -25.59 -6.94
C GLN A 9 2.48 -25.95 -6.42
N LEU A 10 3.10 -25.01 -5.72
CA LEU A 10 4.41 -25.13 -5.09
C LEU A 10 4.24 -24.84 -3.59
N THR A 11 5.19 -25.29 -2.79
CA THR A 11 5.24 -24.96 -1.36
C THR A 11 6.44 -24.07 -1.12
N SER A 12 6.23 -22.92 -0.45
CA SER A 12 7.32 -22.04 -0.05
C SER A 12 8.15 -22.69 1.06
N ASN A 13 9.37 -22.19 1.28
CA ASN A 13 10.21 -22.60 2.42
C ASN A 13 9.55 -22.30 3.78
N THR A 14 8.56 -21.40 3.80
CA THR A 14 7.77 -21.01 4.97
C THR A 14 6.47 -21.82 5.12
N GLY A 15 6.22 -22.80 4.25
CA GLY A 15 5.07 -23.71 4.32
C GLY A 15 3.79 -23.19 3.67
N PHE A 16 3.80 -22.01 3.06
CA PHE A 16 2.64 -21.44 2.38
C PHE A 16 2.55 -21.96 0.93
N ASN A 17 1.31 -22.09 0.44
CA ASN A 17 1.07 -22.47 -0.95
C ASN A 17 1.36 -21.31 -1.90
N ILE A 18 2.13 -21.61 -2.95
CA ILE A 18 2.37 -20.73 -4.09
C ILE A 18 1.66 -21.34 -5.30
N TYR A 19 0.89 -20.52 -6.00
CA TYR A 19 0.13 -20.92 -7.18
C TYR A 19 0.75 -20.26 -8.41
N GLN A 20 1.39 -21.04 -9.27
CA GLN A 20 1.92 -20.59 -10.55
C GLN A 20 0.82 -20.66 -11.60
N LEU A 21 0.40 -19.49 -12.08
CA LEU A 21 -0.58 -19.36 -13.15
C LEU A 21 0.15 -18.99 -14.45
N HIS A 22 0.27 -19.97 -15.34
CA HIS A 22 0.82 -19.85 -16.70
C HIS A 22 2.21 -19.20 -16.79
N ASN A 23 2.61 -18.81 -18.02
CA ASN A 23 3.90 -18.19 -18.31
C ASN A 23 3.76 -16.66 -18.39
N THR A 24 4.71 -15.94 -17.78
CA THR A 24 4.85 -14.47 -17.85
C THR A 24 5.08 -13.92 -19.25
N SER A 25 5.51 -14.75 -20.22
CA SER A 25 5.73 -14.35 -21.61
C SER A 25 4.43 -14.11 -22.38
N VAL A 26 3.28 -14.54 -21.85
CA VAL A 26 1.97 -14.33 -22.45
C VAL A 26 1.36 -13.06 -21.85
N PRO A 27 1.24 -11.96 -22.61
CA PRO A 27 0.68 -10.72 -22.10
C PRO A 27 -0.83 -10.83 -21.91
N LEU A 28 -1.35 -10.10 -20.92
CA LEU A 28 -2.79 -9.95 -20.70
C LEU A 28 -3.17 -8.47 -20.86
N GLN A 29 -4.22 -8.23 -21.62
CA GLN A 29 -4.74 -6.88 -21.89
C GLN A 29 -5.64 -6.34 -20.78
N SER A 30 -6.13 -7.21 -19.90
CA SER A 30 -7.09 -6.86 -18.86
C SER A 30 -6.79 -7.58 -17.56
N TYR A 31 -7.27 -7.01 -16.46
CA TYR A 31 -7.22 -7.67 -15.16
C TYR A 31 -8.09 -8.93 -15.18
N PHE A 32 -7.62 -9.99 -14.52
CA PHE A 32 -8.38 -11.20 -14.27
C PHE A 32 -8.45 -11.45 -12.76
N PRO A 33 -9.58 -11.97 -12.27
CA PRO A 33 -9.70 -12.34 -10.87
C PRO A 33 -8.99 -13.65 -10.59
N ILE A 34 -8.36 -13.72 -9.42
CA ILE A 34 -7.80 -14.93 -8.85
C ILE A 34 -8.47 -15.13 -7.50
N THR A 35 -8.95 -16.35 -7.25
CA THR A 35 -9.50 -16.74 -5.95
C THR A 35 -8.67 -17.88 -5.38
N ILE A 36 -8.07 -17.68 -4.21
CA ILE A 36 -7.23 -18.67 -3.52
C ILE A 36 -7.91 -19.04 -2.20
N LYS A 37 -7.98 -20.34 -1.91
CA LYS A 37 -8.40 -20.82 -0.60
C LYS A 37 -7.24 -20.72 0.37
N ALA A 38 -7.48 -20.05 1.49
CA ALA A 38 -6.50 -19.99 2.56
C ALA A 38 -6.27 -21.39 3.17
N SER A 39 -5.00 -21.72 3.44
CA SER A 39 -4.65 -22.96 4.14
C SER A 39 -5.00 -22.91 5.64
N THR A 40 -5.14 -21.71 6.18
CA THR A 40 -5.45 -21.43 7.59
C THR A 40 -6.42 -20.25 7.68
N ALA A 41 -7.14 -20.12 8.79
CA ALA A 41 -7.92 -18.91 9.04
C ALA A 41 -6.98 -17.70 9.10
N PHE A 42 -7.28 -16.69 8.30
CA PHE A 42 -6.50 -15.47 8.21
C PHE A 42 -7.26 -14.32 8.89
N PRO A 43 -6.56 -13.40 9.58
CA PRO A 43 -7.19 -12.20 10.12
C PRO A 43 -7.64 -11.26 8.99
N ASN A 44 -8.38 -10.21 9.34
CA ASN A 44 -8.64 -9.08 8.45
C ASN A 44 -7.32 -8.33 8.24
N LYS A 45 -6.61 -8.59 7.13
CA LYS A 45 -5.46 -7.82 6.55
C LYS A 45 -4.69 -8.68 5.54
N ILE A 46 -5.38 -9.13 4.49
CA ILE A 46 -4.82 -10.08 3.53
C ILE A 46 -4.51 -9.38 2.22
N VAL A 47 -3.29 -9.63 1.74
CA VAL A 47 -2.84 -9.26 0.40
C VAL A 47 -2.54 -10.52 -0.38
N MET A 48 -2.81 -10.47 -1.67
CA MET A 48 -2.29 -11.42 -2.62
C MET A 48 -1.01 -10.83 -3.19
N HIS A 49 0.09 -11.58 -3.07
CA HIS A 49 1.39 -11.21 -3.60
C HIS A 49 1.64 -11.98 -4.88
N ARG A 50 1.82 -11.24 -5.99
CA ARG A 50 2.33 -11.77 -7.25
C ARG A 50 3.83 -11.53 -7.32
N PHE A 51 4.59 -12.54 -7.71
CA PHE A 51 6.00 -12.38 -8.03
C PHE A 51 6.44 -13.18 -9.26
N ALA A 52 7.22 -12.54 -10.12
CA ALA A 52 7.83 -13.18 -11.28
C ALA A 52 8.99 -12.35 -11.83
N ASN A 53 10.10 -12.98 -12.24
CA ASN A 53 11.26 -12.32 -12.85
C ASN A 53 11.79 -11.11 -12.06
N GLY A 54 11.79 -11.18 -10.72
CA GLY A 54 12.23 -10.10 -9.84
C GLY A 54 11.22 -8.95 -9.63
N LYS A 55 10.08 -8.97 -10.31
CA LYS A 55 8.97 -8.04 -10.09
C LYS A 55 8.03 -8.57 -9.02
N ASN A 56 7.57 -7.68 -8.14
CA ASN A 56 6.54 -7.94 -7.15
C ASN A 56 5.33 -7.04 -7.45
N ASP A 57 4.12 -7.57 -7.29
CA ASP A 57 2.89 -6.78 -7.27
C ASP A 57 2.05 -7.26 -6.11
N TYR A 58 1.33 -6.34 -5.47
CA TYR A 58 0.45 -6.63 -4.35
C TYR A 58 -0.95 -6.12 -4.65
N ALA A 59 -1.95 -6.83 -4.16
CA ALA A 59 -3.32 -6.36 -4.18
C ALA A 59 -4.03 -6.87 -2.93
N LYS A 60 -4.83 -6.01 -2.30
CA LYS A 60 -5.74 -6.40 -1.24
C LYS A 60 -6.59 -7.58 -1.69
N ALA A 61 -6.59 -8.65 -0.89
CA ALA A 61 -7.37 -9.84 -1.15
C ALA A 61 -8.65 -9.79 -0.31
N GLU A 62 -9.78 -9.61 -0.97
CA GLU A 62 -11.07 -9.53 -0.31
C GLU A 62 -11.60 -10.93 0.02
N PRO A 63 -12.13 -11.16 1.23
CA PRO A 63 -12.77 -12.43 1.56
C PRO A 63 -14.03 -12.61 0.70
N VAL A 64 -14.19 -13.79 0.12
CA VAL A 64 -15.35 -14.16 -0.69
C VAL A 64 -15.89 -15.52 -0.26
N MET A 65 -17.17 -15.75 -0.54
CA MET A 65 -17.77 -17.08 -0.44
C MET A 65 -17.63 -17.79 -1.78
N TYR A 66 -17.20 -19.04 -1.78
CA TYR A 66 -17.17 -19.90 -2.96
C TYR A 66 -17.93 -21.18 -2.67
N ASN A 67 -19.00 -21.47 -3.42
CA ASN A 67 -19.89 -22.62 -3.18
C ASN A 67 -20.40 -22.72 -1.72
N LYS A 68 -20.78 -21.58 -1.11
CA LYS A 68 -21.20 -21.45 0.30
C LYS A 68 -20.11 -21.79 1.33
N GLU A 69 -18.85 -21.88 0.90
CA GLU A 69 -17.69 -22.07 1.77
C GLU A 69 -16.94 -20.74 1.98
N SER A 70 -16.51 -20.47 3.22
CA SER A 70 -15.67 -19.33 3.59
C SER A 70 -14.17 -19.67 3.46
N GLY A 71 -13.30 -18.69 3.72
CA GLY A 71 -11.84 -18.87 3.65
C GLY A 71 -11.25 -18.72 2.25
N TRP A 72 -12.05 -18.25 1.28
CA TRP A 72 -11.58 -17.89 -0.04
C TRP A 72 -11.29 -16.40 -0.11
N TYR A 73 -10.19 -16.04 -0.78
CA TYR A 73 -9.77 -14.65 -0.93
C TYR A 73 -9.57 -14.34 -2.40
N ARG A 74 -10.11 -13.19 -2.84
CA ARG A 74 -10.11 -12.76 -4.23
C ARG A 74 -9.33 -11.46 -4.41
N ALA A 75 -8.43 -11.45 -5.39
CA ALA A 75 -7.74 -10.26 -5.87
C ALA A 75 -7.66 -10.29 -7.40
N SER A 76 -7.33 -9.16 -8.03
CA SER A 76 -7.22 -9.09 -9.50
C SER A 76 -5.84 -8.63 -9.94
N PHE A 77 -5.31 -9.27 -10.98
CA PHE A 77 -4.00 -8.96 -11.55
C PHE A 77 -4.08 -8.90 -13.07
N ARG A 78 -3.11 -8.26 -13.72
CA ARG A 78 -3.04 -8.13 -15.18
C ARG A 78 -1.84 -8.84 -15.80
N GLU A 79 -1.16 -9.69 -15.04
CA GLU A 79 0.00 -10.45 -15.52
C GLU A 79 0.01 -11.83 -14.86
N PHE A 80 0.43 -12.85 -15.61
CA PHE A 80 0.70 -14.20 -15.09
C PHE A 80 1.93 -14.24 -14.20
N GLY A 81 2.11 -15.30 -13.41
CA GLY A 81 3.22 -15.41 -12.46
C GLY A 81 2.92 -16.37 -11.31
N ASN A 82 3.68 -16.22 -10.22
CA ASN A 82 3.43 -16.94 -8.98
C ASN A 82 2.61 -16.08 -8.03
N PHE A 83 1.62 -16.67 -7.38
CA PHE A 83 0.69 -15.98 -6.48
C PHE A 83 0.64 -16.67 -5.13
N GLN A 84 0.61 -15.88 -4.05
CA GLN A 84 0.44 -16.39 -2.70
C GLN A 84 -0.40 -15.42 -1.86
N LEU A 85 -1.13 -15.94 -0.88
CA LEU A 85 -1.78 -15.12 0.14
C LEU A 85 -0.79 -14.81 1.26
N MET A 86 -0.80 -13.58 1.74
CA MET A 86 0.03 -13.11 2.84
C MET A 86 -0.80 -12.26 3.80
N VAL A 87 -0.48 -12.35 5.09
CA VAL A 87 -0.97 -11.39 6.08
C VAL A 87 -0.04 -10.20 6.09
N ASP A 88 -0.59 -9.00 6.00
CA ASP A 88 0.17 -7.77 6.07
C ASP A 88 -0.17 -6.97 7.34
N THR A 89 0.77 -6.92 8.27
CA THR A 89 0.62 -6.23 9.56
C THR A 89 1.53 -5.02 9.70
N THR A 90 2.26 -4.65 8.65
CA THR A 90 3.26 -3.58 8.72
C THR A 90 2.60 -2.27 8.32
N ALA A 91 2.71 -1.24 9.15
CA ALA A 91 2.17 0.07 8.82
C ALA A 91 3.12 0.87 7.91
N PRO A 92 2.60 1.79 7.08
CA PRO A 92 3.42 2.68 6.27
C PRO A 92 4.43 3.48 7.09
N VAL A 93 5.58 3.79 6.51
CA VAL A 93 6.61 4.63 7.13
C VAL A 93 6.53 6.04 6.57
N VAL A 94 6.28 7.02 7.46
CA VAL A 94 6.27 8.46 7.14
C VAL A 94 7.60 9.08 7.55
N THR A 95 8.35 9.62 6.59
CA THR A 95 9.68 10.20 6.78
C THR A 95 9.72 11.66 6.30
N PRO A 96 10.00 12.64 7.16
CA PRO A 96 10.19 14.02 6.72
C PRO A 96 11.49 14.20 5.92
N LEU A 97 11.48 15.10 4.92
CA LEU A 97 12.68 15.49 4.17
C LEU A 97 13.06 16.94 4.43
N GLY A 98 14.18 17.18 5.10
CA GLY A 98 14.63 18.53 5.45
C GLY A 98 13.76 19.26 6.47
N PHE A 99 12.84 18.52 7.11
CA PHE A 99 11.94 18.97 8.17
C PHE A 99 12.17 18.10 9.41
N LYS A 100 11.99 18.65 10.60
CA LYS A 100 12.08 17.93 11.87
C LYS A 100 11.13 18.56 12.88
N ASP A 101 10.78 17.79 13.90
CA ASP A 101 10.00 18.29 15.03
C ASP A 101 10.73 19.45 15.75
N GLY A 102 9.98 20.48 16.10
CA GLY A 102 10.46 21.73 16.70
C GLY A 102 11.25 22.65 15.75
N MET A 103 11.18 22.45 14.44
CA MET A 103 11.96 23.25 13.47
C MET A 103 11.37 24.64 13.23
N ASP A 104 12.25 25.65 13.11
CA ASP A 104 11.90 26.93 12.51
C ASP A 104 11.88 26.80 10.98
N CYS A 105 10.69 26.98 10.41
CA CYS A 105 10.39 26.89 8.99
C CYS A 105 10.17 28.25 8.32
N SER A 106 10.48 29.37 8.99
CA SER A 106 10.33 30.74 8.47
C SER A 106 11.03 30.98 7.12
N LYS A 107 12.16 30.30 6.90
CA LYS A 107 12.95 30.37 5.65
C LYS A 107 12.61 29.26 4.65
N GLN A 108 11.76 28.30 5.02
CA GLN A 108 11.36 27.20 4.16
C GLN A 108 10.20 27.64 3.27
N LYS A 109 10.16 27.13 2.03
CA LYS A 109 9.04 27.36 1.11
C LYS A 109 7.99 26.27 1.17
N ARG A 110 8.35 25.09 1.68
CA ARG A 110 7.53 23.88 1.67
C ARG A 110 7.99 22.88 2.71
N ILE A 111 7.11 21.96 3.05
CA ILE A 111 7.40 20.74 3.80
C ILE A 111 7.14 19.52 2.91
N VAL A 112 7.96 18.49 3.07
CA VAL A 112 7.92 17.28 2.25
C VAL A 112 8.02 16.05 3.12
N PHE A 113 7.14 15.09 2.86
CA PHE A 113 7.16 13.78 3.50
C PHE A 113 7.25 12.68 2.45
N VAL A 114 8.14 11.73 2.68
CA VAL A 114 8.20 10.46 1.95
C VAL A 114 7.41 9.44 2.73
N VAL A 115 6.43 8.83 2.08
CA VAL A 115 5.63 7.75 2.65
C VAL A 115 5.87 6.49 1.85
N LYS A 116 6.25 5.42 2.53
CA LYS A 116 6.56 4.12 1.92
C LYS A 116 5.81 3.01 2.64
N ASP A 117 5.40 2.01 1.88
CA ASP A 117 4.76 0.80 2.37
C ASP A 117 5.44 -0.44 1.78
N ASN A 118 5.40 -1.57 2.49
CA ASN A 118 5.98 -2.84 2.03
C ASN A 118 5.16 -3.51 0.92
N THR A 119 3.91 -3.10 0.71
CA THR A 119 3.03 -3.56 -0.37
C THR A 119 2.85 -2.51 -1.48
N GLU A 120 3.75 -1.52 -1.51
CA GLU A 120 3.90 -0.45 -2.52
C GLU A 120 2.76 0.56 -2.62
N GLU A 121 1.56 0.28 -2.10
CA GLU A 121 0.40 1.16 -2.25
C GLU A 121 0.01 1.87 -0.94
N ILE A 122 0.06 3.21 -0.97
CA ILE A 122 -0.55 4.07 0.05
C ILE A 122 -1.97 4.39 -0.38
N LYS A 123 -2.94 3.93 0.41
CA LYS A 123 -4.36 4.13 0.12
C LYS A 123 -4.81 5.54 0.48
N ASN A 124 -4.46 6.01 1.69
CA ASN A 124 -4.81 7.34 2.16
C ASN A 124 -3.61 8.05 2.77
N PHE A 125 -3.52 9.36 2.51
CA PHE A 125 -2.63 10.29 3.20
C PHE A 125 -3.44 11.53 3.59
N THR A 126 -3.49 11.83 4.87
CA THR A 126 -4.19 12.98 5.42
C THR A 126 -3.23 13.78 6.27
N ALA A 127 -3.26 15.10 6.11
CA ALA A 127 -2.56 16.03 6.98
C ALA A 127 -3.55 17.05 7.54
N THR A 128 -3.36 17.41 8.80
CA THR A 128 -4.09 18.50 9.45
C THR A 128 -3.12 19.43 10.13
N LEU A 129 -3.30 20.73 9.94
CA LEU A 129 -2.57 21.80 10.62
C LEU A 129 -3.51 22.44 11.64
N ASP A 130 -3.14 22.40 12.92
CA ASP A 130 -3.94 22.91 14.04
C ASP A 130 -5.39 22.38 14.03
N GLY A 131 -5.55 21.09 13.66
CA GLY A 131 -6.84 20.42 13.54
C GLY A 131 -7.60 20.68 12.23
N ASN A 132 -7.15 21.59 11.37
CA ASN A 132 -7.76 21.87 10.08
C ASN A 132 -7.10 21.05 8.97
N TRP A 133 -7.90 20.50 8.05
CA TRP A 133 -7.35 19.72 6.93
C TRP A 133 -6.42 20.56 6.05
N LEU A 134 -5.25 20.01 5.72
CA LEU A 134 -4.23 20.66 4.91
C LEU A 134 -3.97 19.84 3.64
N ARG A 135 -4.08 20.49 2.49
CA ARG A 135 -3.95 19.83 1.20
C ARG A 135 -2.48 19.64 0.82
N PHE A 136 -2.02 18.40 0.83
CA PHE A 136 -0.76 18.03 0.20
C PHE A 136 -0.97 17.65 -1.27
N THR A 137 -0.03 18.06 -2.11
CA THR A 137 0.15 17.47 -3.45
C THR A 137 1.01 16.21 -3.32
N ASN A 138 0.97 15.30 -4.30
CA ASN A 138 1.87 14.16 -4.30
C ASN A 138 2.53 13.90 -5.65
N ASP A 139 3.73 13.33 -5.61
CA ASP A 139 4.44 12.76 -6.76
C ASP A 139 4.35 11.23 -6.65
N LYS A 140 3.54 10.63 -7.54
CA LYS A 140 3.33 9.19 -7.67
C LYS A 140 2.99 8.48 -6.34
N GLY A 141 2.24 9.14 -5.46
CA GLY A 141 1.79 8.55 -4.19
C GLY A 141 2.87 8.29 -3.13
N THR A 142 4.12 8.71 -3.36
CA THR A 142 5.24 8.43 -2.41
C THR A 142 5.82 9.67 -1.76
N ARG A 143 5.76 10.82 -2.44
CA ARG A 143 6.25 12.10 -1.91
C ARG A 143 5.10 13.07 -1.79
N PHE A 144 4.76 13.45 -0.58
CA PHE A 144 3.71 14.41 -0.27
C PHE A 144 4.35 15.77 0.01
N ILE A 145 3.91 16.79 -0.71
CA ILE A 145 4.49 18.14 -0.70
C ILE A 145 3.39 19.14 -0.37
N TYR A 146 3.62 19.95 0.66
CA TYR A 146 2.83 21.14 0.95
C TYR A 146 3.72 22.37 0.82
N VAL A 147 3.35 23.25 -0.11
CA VAL A 147 3.96 24.57 -0.28
C VAL A 147 3.20 25.52 0.62
N PHE A 148 3.90 26.28 1.46
CA PHE A 148 3.23 27.15 2.43
C PHE A 148 2.39 28.21 1.72
N ASP A 149 1.13 28.33 2.13
CA ASP A 149 0.14 29.29 1.64
C ASP A 149 -0.51 30.05 2.82
N GLU A 150 -1.67 30.68 2.62
CA GLU A 150 -2.36 31.43 3.68
C GLU A 150 -2.90 30.52 4.80
N MET A 151 -3.05 29.21 4.57
CA MET A 151 -3.57 28.26 5.55
C MET A 151 -2.57 27.90 6.65
N CYS A 152 -1.31 28.29 6.49
CA CYS A 152 -0.24 28.08 7.47
C CYS A 152 0.44 29.43 7.75
N PRO A 153 -0.19 30.40 8.44
CA PRO A 153 0.37 31.74 8.67
C PRO A 153 1.69 31.72 9.47
N ALA A 154 2.26 32.88 9.79
CA ALA A 154 3.41 32.94 10.70
C ALA A 154 2.96 32.61 12.13
N GLY A 155 3.78 31.87 12.89
CA GLY A 155 3.45 31.42 14.23
C GLY A 155 3.79 29.95 14.50
N GLU A 156 3.37 29.47 15.66
CA GLU A 156 3.52 28.07 16.06
C GLU A 156 2.36 27.23 15.53
N HIS A 157 2.69 26.04 15.02
CA HIS A 157 1.72 25.12 14.43
C HIS A 157 1.96 23.69 14.89
N GLU A 158 0.88 22.92 14.96
CA GLU A 158 0.88 21.47 15.11
C GLU A 158 0.39 20.79 13.83
N LEU A 159 1.27 20.04 13.19
CA LEU A 159 0.99 19.24 12.02
C LEU A 159 0.83 17.78 12.41
N LYS A 160 -0.37 17.24 12.22
CA LYS A 160 -0.66 15.81 12.30
C LYS A 160 -0.72 15.21 10.89
N ILE A 161 -0.03 14.09 10.70
CA ILE A 161 -0.03 13.29 9.47
C ILE A 161 -0.52 11.89 9.80
N THR A 162 -1.47 11.39 9.00
CA THR A 162 -1.99 10.03 9.05
C THR A 162 -1.83 9.39 7.68
N ALA A 163 -1.18 8.23 7.61
CA ALA A 163 -1.04 7.42 6.40
C ALA A 163 -1.66 6.04 6.63
N GLU A 164 -2.42 5.54 5.65
CA GLU A 164 -3.09 4.23 5.65
C GLU A 164 -2.71 3.45 4.41
N ASP A 165 -2.38 2.17 4.56
CA ASP A 165 -2.14 1.25 3.44
C ASP A 165 -3.44 0.65 2.89
N GLN A 166 -3.33 -0.23 1.89
CA GLN A 166 -4.48 -0.89 1.28
C GLN A 166 -5.27 -1.82 2.21
N VAL A 167 -4.66 -2.37 3.26
CA VAL A 167 -5.30 -3.30 4.22
C VAL A 167 -5.71 -2.65 5.54
N GLY A 168 -5.50 -1.34 5.69
CA GLY A 168 -5.88 -0.55 6.86
C GLY A 168 -4.84 -0.54 7.99
N ASN A 169 -3.56 -0.83 7.73
CA ASN A 169 -2.52 -0.46 8.69
C ASN A 169 -2.30 1.06 8.62
N ILE A 170 -2.18 1.69 9.78
CA ILE A 170 -2.15 3.15 9.91
C ILE A 170 -0.88 3.57 10.64
N THR A 171 -0.26 4.64 10.16
CA THR A 171 0.79 5.37 10.86
C THR A 171 0.35 6.81 11.10
N GLU A 172 0.47 7.26 12.35
CA GLU A 172 0.27 8.65 12.73
C GLU A 172 1.57 9.29 13.22
N LYS A 173 1.81 10.54 12.80
CA LYS A 173 2.93 11.37 13.26
C LYS A 173 2.43 12.78 13.56
N ASN A 174 2.87 13.32 14.70
CA ASN A 174 2.63 14.71 15.07
C ASN A 174 3.96 15.44 15.09
N TYR A 175 3.95 16.67 14.58
CA TYR A 175 5.11 17.55 14.54
C TYR A 175 4.69 18.95 14.97
N LYS A 176 5.49 19.59 15.80
CA LYS A 176 5.39 21.00 16.13
C LYS A 176 6.44 21.77 15.34
N PHE A 177 6.11 22.95 14.83
CA PHE A 177 7.07 23.81 14.14
C PHE A 177 6.64 25.27 14.22
N THR A 178 7.56 26.19 13.93
CA THR A 178 7.28 27.62 13.84
C THR A 178 7.48 28.08 12.41
N ARG A 179 6.64 29.00 11.92
CA ARG A 179 6.83 29.69 10.63
C ARG A 179 7.05 31.18 10.84
#